data_AF-A0A941WIZ8-F1
#
_entry.id   AF-A0A941WIZ8-F1
#
_cell.length_a   1.000
_cell.length_b   1.000
_cell.length_c   1.000
_cell.angle_alpha   90.00
_cell.angle_beta   90.00
_cell.angle_gamma   90.00
#
_symmetry.space_group_name_H-M   'P 1'
#
loop_
_entity.id
_entity.type
_entity.pdbx_description
1 polymer ?
#
loop_
_entity_poly.entity_id
_entity_poly.type
_entity_poly.pdbx_seq_one_letter_code
_entity_poly.pdbx_strand_id
1 'polypeptide(L)'
;MNKPIVIMNFTGVYDYESFSHNPKFAWIDCTHLQGVECYCDKEGASALKKVIENYPAEGIHFIYSGNYHYLTKFWTDKIHQPFSLIVFDHHPDMQPPLFKEMISCGSWVEDFIKTNPFLKKVIIIGPSEQLIKSVAPQYQNQVE
;
A
#
# COMPACT_ATOMS: atom_id res chain seq x y z
N MET A 1 -12.51 14.57 -16.11
CA MET A 1 -12.65 13.10 -16.13
C MET A 1 -13.00 12.63 -14.72
N ASN A 2 -13.93 11.69 -14.58
CA ASN A 2 -14.18 11.08 -13.27
C ASN A 2 -12.99 10.18 -12.91
N LYS A 3 -12.45 10.34 -11.70
CA LYS A 3 -11.39 9.47 -11.19
C LYS A 3 -11.98 8.06 -10.95
N PRO A 4 -11.24 6.98 -11.26
CA PRO A 4 -11.74 5.63 -11.07
C PRO A 4 -11.85 5.27 -9.59
N ILE A 5 -12.71 4.29 -9.33
CA ILE A 5 -12.74 3.51 -8.11
C ILE A 5 -12.32 2.10 -8.50
N VAL A 6 -11.25 1.59 -7.89
CA VAL A 6 -10.67 0.27 -8.19
C VAL A 6 -10.82 -0.62 -6.97
N ILE A 7 -11.27 -1.86 -7.17
CA ILE A 7 -11.38 -2.90 -6.15
C ILE A 7 -10.43 -4.03 -6.50
N MET A 8 -9.45 -4.31 -5.63
CA MET A 8 -8.56 -5.45 -5.75
C MET A 8 -9.05 -6.58 -4.85
N ASN A 9 -9.55 -7.66 -5.45
CA ASN A 9 -10.16 -8.78 -4.73
C ASN A 9 -9.18 -9.95 -4.58
N PHE A 10 -8.82 -10.32 -3.35
CA PHE A 10 -7.85 -11.39 -3.09
C PHE A 10 -8.47 -12.70 -2.59
N THR A 11 -9.57 -12.65 -1.83
CA THR A 11 -10.19 -13.88 -1.28
C THR A 11 -11.70 -13.99 -1.52
N GLY A 12 -12.30 -13.05 -2.26
CA GLY A 12 -13.75 -13.05 -2.54
C GLY A 12 -14.61 -12.32 -1.49
N VAL A 13 -14.01 -11.64 -0.50
CA VAL A 13 -14.82 -10.97 0.55
C VAL A 13 -15.77 -9.91 -0.02
N TYR A 14 -15.39 -9.25 -1.12
CA TYR A 14 -16.21 -8.22 -1.74
C TYR A 14 -17.49 -8.76 -2.38
N ASP A 15 -17.60 -10.07 -2.64
CA ASP A 15 -18.85 -10.68 -3.14
C ASP A 15 -19.99 -10.56 -2.10
N TYR A 16 -19.64 -10.36 -0.83
CA TYR A 16 -20.59 -10.17 0.28
C TYR A 16 -20.88 -8.68 0.56
N GLU A 17 -20.16 -7.76 -0.08
CA GLU A 17 -20.25 -6.33 0.16
C GLU A 17 -21.12 -5.64 -0.90
N SER A 18 -22.30 -5.16 -0.53
CA SER A 18 -23.25 -4.57 -1.49
C SER A 18 -22.67 -3.42 -2.32
N PHE A 19 -21.78 -2.60 -1.74
CA PHE A 19 -21.16 -1.47 -2.43
C PHE A 19 -20.24 -1.89 -3.58
N SER A 20 -19.67 -3.10 -3.52
CA SER A 20 -18.66 -3.57 -4.46
C SER A 20 -19.23 -3.85 -5.85
N HIS A 21 -20.53 -4.15 -5.94
CA HIS A 21 -21.25 -4.54 -7.16
C HIS A 21 -21.59 -3.35 -8.08
N ASN A 22 -21.04 -2.17 -7.81
CA ASN A 22 -21.29 -0.99 -8.64
C ASN A 22 -20.59 -1.16 -10.01
N PRO A 23 -21.33 -1.15 -11.14
CA PRO A 23 -20.75 -1.39 -12.46
C PRO A 23 -19.81 -0.28 -12.94
N LYS A 24 -19.71 0.85 -12.21
CA LYS A 24 -18.74 1.91 -12.49
C LYS A 24 -17.38 1.66 -11.86
N PHE A 25 -17.25 0.66 -10.98
CA PHE A 25 -15.99 0.34 -10.31
C PHE A 25 -15.20 -0.64 -11.17
N ALA A 26 -13.90 -0.43 -11.24
CA ALA A 26 -12.97 -1.37 -11.85
C ALA A 26 -12.71 -2.51 -10.86
N TRP A 27 -13.10 -3.72 -11.24
CA TRP A 27 -12.83 -4.92 -10.46
C TRP A 27 -11.59 -5.64 -10.99
N ILE A 28 -10.64 -5.85 -10.10
CA ILE A 28 -9.40 -6.58 -10.37
C ILE A 28 -9.44 -7.87 -9.55
N ASP A 29 -9.54 -8.99 -10.25
CA ASP A 29 -9.41 -10.30 -9.62
C ASP A 29 -7.92 -10.63 -9.38
N CYS A 30 -7.55 -10.75 -8.11
CA CYS A 30 -6.22 -11.12 -7.64
C CYS A 30 -6.21 -12.51 -6.96
N THR A 31 -7.31 -13.26 -6.98
CA THR A 31 -7.44 -14.56 -6.28
C THR A 31 -6.46 -15.63 -6.79
N HIS A 32 -5.95 -15.46 -8.00
CA HIS A 32 -4.98 -16.35 -8.64
C HIS A 32 -3.52 -16.02 -8.27
N LEU A 33 -3.26 -14.90 -7.58
CA LEU A 33 -1.91 -14.48 -7.21
C LEU A 33 -1.42 -15.24 -5.98
N GLN A 34 -0.13 -15.59 -6.00
CA GLN A 34 0.56 -16.27 -4.90
C GLN A 34 1.71 -15.40 -4.40
N GLY A 35 2.14 -15.62 -3.15
CA GLY A 35 3.26 -14.86 -2.58
C GLY A 35 2.93 -13.38 -2.36
N VAL A 36 1.68 -13.07 -2.03
CA VAL A 36 1.16 -11.69 -1.88
C VAL A 36 0.47 -11.43 -0.53
N GLU A 37 0.26 -12.45 0.30
CA GLU A 37 -0.42 -12.26 1.58
C GLU A 37 0.60 -12.00 2.69
N CYS A 38 0.44 -10.88 3.42
CA CYS A 38 1.30 -10.40 4.52
C CYS A 38 2.72 -10.01 4.09
N TYR A 39 3.41 -10.90 3.38
CA TYR A 39 4.71 -10.74 2.75
C TYR A 39 4.57 -10.96 1.25
N CYS A 40 5.10 -10.00 0.49
CA CYS A 40 5.12 -10.06 -0.96
C CYS A 40 6.52 -10.43 -1.44
N ASP A 41 6.64 -11.57 -2.10
CA ASP A 41 7.88 -11.98 -2.77
C ASP A 41 8.08 -11.22 -4.10
N LYS A 42 9.21 -11.46 -4.76
CA LYS A 42 9.59 -10.73 -5.97
C LYS A 42 8.63 -11.04 -7.13
N GLU A 43 8.24 -12.30 -7.26
CA GLU A 43 7.32 -12.80 -8.28
C GLU A 43 5.92 -12.20 -8.10
N GLY A 44 5.39 -12.23 -6.87
CA GLY A 44 4.12 -11.62 -6.48
C GLY A 44 4.14 -10.10 -6.68
N ALA A 45 5.24 -9.43 -6.33
CA ALA A 45 5.39 -7.99 -6.54
C ALA A 45 5.37 -7.63 -8.03
N SER A 46 6.04 -8.44 -8.88
CA SER A 46 6.03 -8.28 -10.33
C SER A 46 4.62 -8.49 -10.91
N ALA A 47 3.92 -9.55 -10.46
CA ALA A 47 2.57 -9.84 -10.90
C ALA A 47 1.58 -8.73 -10.50
N LEU A 48 1.64 -8.25 -9.26
CA LEU A 48 0.81 -7.16 -8.76
C LEU A 48 1.04 -5.86 -9.56
N LYS A 49 2.31 -5.50 -9.80
CA LYS A 49 2.65 -4.31 -10.61
C LYS A 49 2.09 -4.39 -12.02
N LYS A 50 2.14 -5.58 -12.64
CA LYS A 50 1.54 -5.82 -13.97
C LYS A 50 0.02 -5.70 -13.95
N VAL A 51 -0.62 -6.22 -12.91
CA VAL A 51 -2.08 -6.15 -12.75
C VAL A 51 -2.57 -4.70 -12.61
N ILE A 52 -1.83 -3.85 -11.88
CA ILE A 52 -2.20 -2.43 -11.68
C ILE A 52 -1.65 -1.48 -12.75
N GLU A 53 -0.92 -1.98 -13.75
CA GLU A 53 -0.15 -1.17 -14.71
C GLU A 53 -1.04 -0.15 -15.43
N ASN A 54 -2.19 -0.59 -15.93
CA ASN A 54 -3.10 0.22 -16.75
C ASN A 54 -4.09 1.08 -15.93
N TYR A 55 -4.00 1.05 -14.61
CA TYR A 55 -4.84 1.87 -13.72
C TYR A 55 -4.07 3.11 -13.27
N PRO A 56 -4.70 4.29 -13.15
CA PRO A 56 -4.02 5.50 -12.69
C PRO A 56 -3.73 5.44 -11.19
N ALA A 57 -2.78 6.25 -10.71
CA ALA A 57 -2.54 6.41 -9.29
C ALA A 57 -3.65 7.24 -8.60
N GLU A 58 -4.31 8.11 -9.37
CA GLU A 58 -5.38 8.97 -8.91
C GLU A 58 -6.71 8.23 -8.89
N GLY A 59 -7.34 8.17 -7.73
CA GLY A 59 -8.62 7.48 -7.57
C GLY A 59 -8.86 7.08 -6.14
N ILE A 60 -9.85 6.22 -5.95
CA ILE A 60 -10.05 5.48 -4.71
C ILE A 60 -9.71 4.03 -5.01
N HIS A 61 -8.72 3.48 -4.30
CA HIS A 61 -8.27 2.11 -4.49
C HIS A 61 -8.56 1.31 -3.23
N PHE A 62 -9.48 0.35 -3.33
CA PHE A 62 -9.74 -0.64 -2.29
C PHE A 62 -8.72 -1.77 -2.45
N ILE A 63 -7.67 -1.72 -1.62
CA ILE A 63 -6.51 -2.62 -1.68
C ILE A 63 -6.64 -3.88 -0.82
N TYR A 64 -7.83 -4.18 -0.31
CA TYR A 64 -8.15 -5.31 0.58
C TYR A 64 -7.84 -5.07 2.06
N SER A 65 -7.79 -6.14 2.85
CA SER A 65 -7.49 -6.12 4.29
C SER A 65 -6.07 -5.63 4.61
N GLY A 66 -5.78 -5.44 5.90
CA GLY A 66 -4.45 -5.06 6.38
C GLY A 66 -3.30 -5.99 5.97
N ASN A 67 -3.58 -7.24 5.59
CA ASN A 67 -2.58 -8.18 5.04
C ASN A 67 -1.99 -7.75 3.69
N TYR A 68 -2.53 -6.71 3.08
CA TYR A 68 -2.12 -6.18 1.78
C TYR A 68 -1.77 -4.68 1.84
N HIS A 69 -1.58 -4.13 3.05
CA HIS A 69 -1.34 -2.69 3.23
C HIS A 69 -0.14 -2.17 2.42
N TYR A 70 0.86 -3.02 2.19
CA TYR A 70 2.02 -2.71 1.37
C TYR A 70 1.68 -2.34 -0.09
N LEU A 71 0.50 -2.70 -0.61
CA LEU A 71 0.05 -2.30 -1.96
C LEU A 71 -0.03 -0.79 -2.12
N THR A 72 -0.21 -0.04 -1.03
CA THR A 72 -0.12 1.42 -1.04
C THR A 72 1.16 1.88 -1.71
N LYS A 73 2.31 1.24 -1.40
CA LYS A 73 3.59 1.55 -2.05
C LYS A 73 3.53 1.39 -3.56
N PHE A 74 2.95 0.30 -4.06
CA PHE A 74 2.90 0.04 -5.50
C PHE A 74 2.00 1.03 -6.23
N TRP A 75 0.90 1.46 -5.60
CA TRP A 75 0.03 2.50 -6.15
C TRP A 75 0.71 3.88 -6.15
N THR A 76 1.39 4.24 -5.06
CA THR A 76 2.05 5.56 -4.95
C THR A 76 3.35 5.65 -5.75
N ASP A 77 4.03 4.54 -6.04
CA ASP A 77 5.19 4.49 -6.94
C ASP A 77 4.86 4.94 -8.37
N LYS A 78 3.58 4.96 -8.75
CA LYS A 78 3.10 5.47 -10.05
C LYS A 78 2.99 7.01 -10.10
N ILE A 79 3.17 7.70 -8.97
CA ILE A 79 3.10 9.16 -8.88
C ILE A 79 4.46 9.75 -9.23
N HIS A 80 4.56 10.39 -10.39
CA HIS A 80 5.81 10.97 -10.91
C HIS A 80 5.92 12.49 -10.68
N GLN A 81 5.50 12.96 -9.51
CA GLN A 81 5.58 14.36 -9.11
C GLN A 81 5.67 14.46 -7.58
N PRO A 82 6.30 15.50 -7.00
CA PRO A 82 6.38 15.69 -5.56
C PRO A 82 5.04 15.53 -4.83
N PHE A 83 5.01 14.70 -3.77
CA PHE A 83 3.81 14.50 -2.96
C PHE A 83 4.13 14.14 -1.50
N SER A 84 3.13 14.29 -0.63
CA SER A 84 3.15 13.79 0.74
C SER A 84 2.10 12.72 0.92
N LEU A 85 2.38 11.73 1.76
CA LEU A 85 1.47 10.66 2.10
C LEU A 85 0.92 10.89 3.52
N ILE A 86 -0.40 10.77 3.68
CA ILE A 86 -1.04 10.78 5.00
C ILE A 86 -1.61 9.39 5.23
N VAL A 87 -1.20 8.74 6.32
CA VAL A 87 -1.59 7.39 6.71
C VAL A 87 -2.38 7.47 8.01
N PHE A 88 -3.60 6.93 8.00
CA PHE A 88 -4.38 6.74 9.21
C PHE A 88 -4.29 5.28 9.62
N ASP A 89 -3.43 4.98 10.59
CA ASP A 89 -3.21 3.62 11.07
C ASP A 89 -2.77 3.65 12.54
N HIS A 90 -3.02 2.56 13.25
CA HIS A 90 -2.46 2.35 14.57
C HIS A 90 -0.96 2.01 14.51
N HIS A 91 -0.51 1.37 13.43
CA HIS A 91 0.87 0.93 13.24
C HIS A 91 1.63 1.91 12.34
N PRO A 92 2.92 2.21 12.64
CA PRO A 92 3.72 3.05 11.77
C PRO A 92 4.19 2.33 10.50
N ASP A 93 4.14 0.99 10.45
CA ASP A 93 4.61 0.16 9.32
C ASP A 93 6.05 0.44 8.87
N MET A 94 6.90 0.72 9.85
CA MET A 94 8.34 1.00 9.69
C MET A 94 9.24 -0.02 10.40
N GLN A 95 8.73 -1.22 10.67
CA GLN A 95 9.55 -2.28 11.25
C GLN A 95 10.56 -2.79 10.21
N PRO A 96 11.79 -3.11 10.62
CA PRO A 96 12.76 -3.73 9.73
C PRO A 96 12.17 -5.03 9.14
N PRO A 97 12.26 -5.25 7.82
CA PRO A 97 11.73 -6.45 7.22
C PRO A 97 12.48 -7.69 7.74
N LEU A 98 11.72 -8.72 8.15
CA LEU A 98 12.26 -10.03 8.54
C LEU A 98 13.04 -10.68 7.39
N PHE A 99 12.64 -10.42 6.15
CA PHE A 99 13.26 -10.92 4.93
C PHE A 99 13.61 -9.75 4.02
N LYS A 100 14.92 -9.50 3.83
CA LYS A 100 15.42 -8.31 3.10
C LYS A 100 14.92 -8.17 1.66
N GLU A 101 14.47 -9.25 1.05
CA GLU A 101 14.04 -9.28 -0.36
C GLU A 101 12.52 -9.20 -0.55
N MET A 102 11.76 -9.19 0.55
CA MET A 102 10.29 -9.14 0.53
C MET A 102 9.82 -7.83 1.15
N ILE A 103 8.72 -7.30 0.60
CA ILE A 103 8.00 -6.20 1.22
C ILE A 103 6.88 -6.76 2.08
N SER A 104 6.62 -6.15 3.23
CA SER A 104 5.57 -6.59 4.15
C SER A 104 4.69 -5.43 4.60
N CYS A 105 3.53 -5.76 5.15
CA CYS A 105 2.64 -4.77 5.74
C CYS A 105 3.28 -4.04 6.93
N GLY A 106 4.26 -4.64 7.61
CA GLY A 106 4.95 -3.99 8.72
C GLY A 106 6.14 -3.12 8.33
N SER A 107 6.59 -3.15 7.06
CA SER A 107 7.84 -2.52 6.61
C SER A 107 7.69 -1.59 5.41
N TRP A 108 6.50 -1.52 4.80
CA TRP A 108 6.32 -0.86 3.51
C TRP A 108 6.59 0.65 3.57
N VAL A 109 6.33 1.32 4.70
CA VAL A 109 6.61 2.75 4.85
C VAL A 109 8.12 3.00 4.84
N GLU A 110 8.89 2.15 5.51
CA GLU A 110 10.35 2.24 5.49
C GLU A 110 10.89 2.05 4.06
N ASP A 111 10.41 1.02 3.35
CA ASP A 111 10.80 0.78 1.96
C ASP A 111 10.37 1.91 1.01
N PHE A 112 9.18 2.46 1.22
CA PHE A 112 8.65 3.57 0.45
C PHE A 112 9.52 4.83 0.60
N ILE A 113 9.89 5.17 1.83
CA ILE A 113 10.81 6.28 2.14
C ILE A 113 12.17 6.11 1.45
N LYS A 114 12.72 4.89 1.45
CA LYS A 114 14.03 4.61 0.85
C LYS A 114 14.02 4.66 -0.67
N THR A 115 12.89 4.36 -1.30
CA THR A 115 12.86 4.04 -2.74
C THR A 115 12.07 5.02 -3.60
N ASN A 116 11.16 5.82 -3.04
CA ASN A 116 10.36 6.74 -3.83
C ASN A 116 10.99 8.15 -3.89
N PRO A 117 11.49 8.61 -5.05
CA PRO A 117 12.20 9.89 -5.16
C PRO A 117 11.27 11.12 -5.12
N PHE A 118 9.96 10.92 -5.25
CA PHE A 118 8.97 11.99 -5.28
C PHE A 118 8.32 12.24 -3.92
N LEU A 119 8.48 11.31 -2.97
CA LEU A 119 8.00 11.45 -1.61
C LEU A 119 8.71 12.61 -0.90
N LYS A 120 7.92 13.52 -0.34
CA LYS A 120 8.41 14.63 0.50
C LYS A 120 8.28 14.33 1.98
N LYS A 121 7.16 13.73 2.38
CA LYS A 121 6.85 13.45 3.78
C LYS A 121 5.80 12.36 3.90
N VAL A 122 5.89 11.55 4.95
CA VAL A 122 4.84 10.67 5.45
C VAL A 122 4.32 11.26 6.76
N ILE A 123 3.00 11.37 6.91
CA ILE A 123 2.35 11.79 8.15
C ILE A 123 1.50 10.61 8.61
N ILE A 124 1.77 10.09 9.82
CA ILE A 124 1.08 8.91 10.35
C ILE A 124 0.24 9.31 11.56
N ILE A 125 -1.06 9.17 11.44
CA ILE A 125 -2.04 9.57 12.46
C ILE A 125 -2.67 8.32 13.06
N GLY A 126 -2.53 8.14 14.37
CA GLY A 126 -3.11 7.01 15.11
C GLY A 126 -2.13 6.18 15.97
N PRO A 127 -0.82 6.09 15.67
CA PRO A 127 0.08 5.34 16.53
C PRO A 127 0.26 6.01 17.90
N SER A 128 0.53 5.19 18.92
CA SER A 128 0.87 5.70 20.25
C SER A 128 2.25 6.38 20.25
N GLU A 129 2.50 7.29 21.20
CA GLU A 129 3.84 7.88 21.35
C GLU A 129 4.96 6.84 21.50
N GLN A 130 4.65 5.70 22.13
CA GLN A 130 5.62 4.62 22.29
C GLN A 130 6.00 3.98 20.95
N LEU A 131 5.01 3.76 20.07
CA LEU A 131 5.26 3.25 18.71
C LEU A 131 6.04 4.28 17.88
N ILE A 132 5.71 5.57 17.98
CA ILE A 132 6.46 6.63 17.29
C ILE A 132 7.91 6.70 17.78
N LYS A 133 8.15 6.58 19.10
CA LYS A 133 9.51 6.54 19.68
C LYS A 133 10.32 5.31 19.22
N SER A 134 9.65 4.26 18.74
CA SER A 134 10.33 3.08 18.18
C SER A 134 10.80 3.28 16.73
N VAL A 135 10.29 4.30 16.03
CA VAL A 135 10.74 4.65 14.68
C VAL A 135 12.19 5.13 14.74
N ALA A 136 13.02 4.58 13.84
CA ALA A 136 14.44 4.84 13.86
C ALA A 136 14.74 6.35 13.67
N PRO A 137 15.63 6.96 14.48
CA PRO A 137 15.84 8.42 14.49
C PRO A 137 16.18 9.03 13.13
N GLN A 138 16.79 8.25 12.21
CA GLN A 138 17.12 8.74 10.87
C GLN A 138 15.90 9.19 10.05
N TYR A 139 14.68 8.74 10.39
CA TYR A 139 13.46 9.06 9.65
C TYR A 139 12.65 10.22 10.23
N GLN A 140 13.10 10.84 11.34
CA GLN A 140 12.36 11.92 12.02
C GLN A 140 12.10 13.16 11.16
N ASN A 141 12.89 13.39 10.11
CA ASN A 141 12.68 14.51 9.18
C ASN A 141 11.68 14.16 8.05
N GLN A 142 11.40 12.87 7.85
CA GLN A 142 10.57 12.36 6.76
C GLN A 142 9.22 11.83 7.24
N VAL A 143 9.11 11.49 8.53
CA VAL A 143 7.90 10.96 9.16
C VAL A 143 7.48 11.88 10.30
N GLU A 144 6.22 12.30 10.28
CA GLU A 144 5.56 13.05 11.36
C GLU A 144 4.41 12.25 11.95
#